data_AF-A0A382V8K2-F1
#
_entry.id   AF-A0A382V8K2-F1
#
_cell.length_a   1.000
_cell.length_b   1.000
_cell.length_c   1.000
_cell.angle_alpha   90.00
_cell.angle_beta   90.00
_cell.angle_gamma   90.00
#
_symmetry.space_group_name_H-M   'P 1'
#
loop_
_entity.id
_entity.type
_entity.pdbx_description
1 polymer ?
#
loop_
_entity_poly.entity_id
_entity_poly.type
_entity_poly.pdbx_seq_one_letter_code
_entity_poly.pdbx_strand_id
1 'polypeptide(L)'
;MTRHAWFCFLLTLSLTTTPLIGQEDNRVATANYQLAARFAPYKLNRLIYSTTVTPRWIEGSDRFWYEWETSNGKSFYLVDPAQSTKTAVFDNDRIAAELTRLTKDPWDGQHLPIRGITFIDQNTLQFEVQSSQDEERDEVGNRTEEEQD
;
A
#
# COMPACT_ATOMS: atom_id res chain seq x y z
N MET A 1 -2.25 87.43 18.79
CA MET A 1 -3.00 86.45 19.60
C MET A 1 -2.50 85.07 19.17
N THR A 2 -1.34 84.54 19.59
CA THR A 2 -0.99 84.01 20.93
C THR A 2 -2.24 83.37 21.58
N ARG A 3 -2.32 82.08 21.92
CA ARG A 3 -1.39 81.15 22.59
C ARG A 3 -1.90 79.71 22.29
N HIS A 4 -1.07 78.83 21.73
CA HIS A 4 -0.29 77.77 22.42
C HIS A 4 -1.05 76.63 23.10
N ALA A 5 -0.38 75.47 22.96
CA ALA A 5 -0.42 74.27 23.80
C ALA A 5 -1.57 73.31 23.43
N TRP A 6 -1.31 72.14 22.84
CA TRP A 6 -0.41 71.06 23.30
C TRP A 6 -0.71 70.71 24.76
N PHE A 7 -0.77 69.41 25.04
CA PHE A 7 -1.01 68.80 26.36
C PHE A 7 -2.45 68.73 26.85
N CYS A 8 -2.97 67.50 26.79
CA CYS A 8 -3.63 66.74 27.86
C CYS A 8 -4.37 65.61 27.13
N PHE A 9 -3.71 64.51 26.72
CA PHE A 9 -3.26 63.45 27.63
C PHE A 9 -3.95 63.52 28.98
N LEU A 10 -5.24 63.16 29.01
CA LEU A 10 -5.90 62.77 30.25
C LEU A 10 -7.08 61.83 29.93
N LEU A 11 -6.77 60.54 30.10
CA LEU A 11 -7.60 59.65 30.91
C LEU A 11 -8.99 59.28 30.37
N THR A 12 -9.06 58.28 29.50
CA THR A 12 -10.06 57.20 29.62
C THR A 12 -9.50 55.91 29.04
N LEU A 13 -8.58 55.28 29.77
CA LEU A 13 -8.23 53.87 29.57
C LEU A 13 -9.39 53.03 30.12
N SER A 14 -10.44 52.82 29.32
CA SER A 14 -11.47 51.84 29.64
C SER A 14 -10.87 50.44 29.43
N LEU A 15 -10.36 49.84 30.52
CA LEU A 15 -10.08 48.42 30.62
C LEU A 15 -11.39 47.66 30.38
N THR A 16 -11.67 47.28 29.13
CA THR A 16 -12.67 46.25 28.86
C THR A 16 -11.99 44.91 29.15
N THR A 17 -12.15 44.43 30.38
CA THR A 17 -11.85 43.04 30.73
C THR A 17 -12.82 42.16 29.95
N THR A 18 -12.41 41.70 28.77
CA THR A 18 -13.13 40.64 28.06
C THR A 18 -13.07 39.39 28.93
N PRO A 19 -14.20 38.82 29.39
CA PRO A 19 -14.16 37.52 30.04
C PRO A 19 -13.61 36.53 29.02
N LEU A 20 -12.50 35.87 29.39
CA LEU A 20 -12.01 34.71 28.70
C LEU A 20 -13.09 33.63 28.89
N ILE A 21 -14.03 33.51 27.95
CA ILE A 21 -14.89 32.33 27.88
C ILE A 21 -13.93 31.19 27.59
N GLY A 22 -13.63 30.40 28.63
CA GLY A 22 -12.86 29.17 28.49
C GLY A 22 -13.56 28.33 27.43
N GLN A 23 -12.81 27.94 26.40
CA GLN A 23 -13.28 27.06 25.35
C GLN A 23 -13.84 25.80 26.01
N GLU A 24 -15.16 25.65 26.01
CA GLU A 24 -15.83 24.43 26.46
C GLU A 24 -15.23 23.29 25.63
N ASP A 25 -14.49 22.41 26.30
CA ASP A 25 -13.87 21.25 25.69
C ASP A 25 -15.00 20.31 25.26
N ASN A 26 -15.55 20.55 24.07
CA ASN A 26 -16.60 19.75 23.44
C ASN A 26 -16.00 18.43 22.90
N ARG A 27 -15.09 17.83 23.67
CA ARG A 27 -14.70 16.44 23.53
C ARG A 27 -15.93 15.65 23.90
N VAL A 28 -16.48 14.97 22.90
CA VAL A 28 -17.63 14.07 23.02
C VAL A 28 -17.54 13.30 24.35
N ALA A 29 -18.37 13.68 25.33
CA ALA A 29 -18.34 13.12 26.69
C ALA A 29 -18.83 11.66 26.75
N THR A 30 -19.42 11.18 25.65
CA THR A 30 -19.99 9.84 25.51
C THR A 30 -19.19 9.01 24.51
N ALA A 31 -18.97 7.73 24.80
CA ALA A 31 -18.29 6.82 23.88
C ALA A 31 -19.03 6.70 22.53
N ASN A 32 -18.34 7.03 21.43
CA ASN A 32 -18.90 6.88 20.08
C ASN A 32 -18.61 5.48 19.52
N TYR A 33 -19.43 4.51 19.93
CA TYR A 33 -19.30 3.12 19.50
C TYR A 33 -19.48 2.92 17.99
N GLN A 34 -20.30 3.75 17.33
CA GLN A 34 -20.51 3.67 15.89
C GLN A 34 -19.23 4.00 15.12
N LEU A 35 -18.49 5.02 15.55
CA LEU A 35 -17.19 5.36 14.97
C LEU A 35 -16.16 4.26 15.26
N ALA A 36 -16.08 3.77 16.50
CA ALA A 36 -15.18 2.69 16.88
C ALA A 36 -15.41 1.41 16.04
N ALA A 37 -16.66 1.09 15.74
CA ALA A 37 -17.03 -0.07 14.90
C ALA A 37 -16.55 0.03 13.43
N ARG A 38 -16.15 1.22 12.96
CA ARG A 38 -15.51 1.39 11.64
C ARG A 38 -14.05 0.96 11.67
N PHE A 39 -13.37 1.11 12.80
CA PHE A 39 -11.97 0.71 13.04
C PHE A 39 -11.86 -0.69 13.67
N ALA A 40 -12.92 -1.49 13.59
CA ALA A 40 -12.87 -2.85 14.09
C ALA A 40 -11.77 -3.64 13.34
N PRO A 41 -10.98 -4.50 14.02
CA PRO A 41 -9.81 -5.15 13.44
C PRO A 41 -10.09 -5.89 12.12
N TYR A 42 -11.23 -6.55 12.00
CA TYR A 42 -11.63 -7.27 10.79
C TYR A 42 -11.87 -6.36 9.56
N LYS A 43 -12.25 -5.08 9.76
CA LYS A 43 -12.36 -4.10 8.67
C LYS A 43 -11.00 -3.52 8.31
N LEU A 44 -10.18 -3.27 9.33
CA LEU A 44 -8.83 -2.75 9.16
C LEU A 44 -7.92 -3.74 8.44
N ASN A 45 -8.03 -5.05 8.70
CA ASN A 45 -7.22 -6.07 8.01
C ASN A 45 -7.38 -6.06 6.48
N ARG A 46 -8.48 -5.53 5.94
CA ARG A 46 -8.68 -5.39 4.48
C ARG A 46 -8.05 -4.12 3.90
N LEU A 47 -7.63 -3.20 4.76
CA LEU A 47 -7.09 -1.89 4.42
C LEU A 47 -5.61 -1.75 4.82
N ILE A 48 -5.12 -2.65 5.65
CA ILE A 48 -3.72 -2.71 6.09
C ILE A 48 -2.96 -3.57 5.10
N TYR A 49 -1.99 -2.95 4.43
CA TYR A 49 -1.06 -3.61 3.51
C TYR A 49 0.24 -4.00 4.24
N SER A 50 1.38 -4.07 3.54
CA SER A 50 2.66 -4.41 4.16
C SER A 50 3.04 -3.40 5.24
N THR A 51 3.17 -3.87 6.48
CA THR A 51 3.64 -3.08 7.63
C THR A 51 5.07 -3.40 8.04
N THR A 52 5.58 -4.56 7.62
CA THR A 52 6.90 -5.07 7.94
C THR A 52 7.57 -5.59 6.67
N VAL A 53 8.89 -5.44 6.60
CA VAL A 53 9.69 -5.99 5.52
C VAL A 53 10.19 -7.37 5.92
N THR A 54 9.93 -8.38 5.08
CA THR A 54 10.49 -9.73 5.22
C THR A 54 11.59 -9.91 4.18
N PRO A 55 12.88 -9.79 4.55
CA PRO A 55 13.97 -9.94 3.59
C PRO A 55 14.12 -11.42 3.18
N ARG A 56 14.22 -11.65 1.86
CA ARG A 56 14.56 -12.94 1.26
C ARG A 56 15.94 -12.84 0.63
N TRP A 57 16.90 -13.58 1.16
CA TRP A 57 18.29 -13.56 0.70
C TRP A 57 18.45 -14.36 -0.59
N ILE A 58 19.29 -13.86 -1.50
CA ILE A 58 19.64 -14.56 -2.73
C ILE A 58 20.89 -15.39 -2.47
N GLU A 59 20.80 -16.71 -2.69
CA GLU A 59 21.93 -17.62 -2.46
C GLU A 59 23.18 -17.19 -3.23
N GLY A 60 24.34 -17.25 -2.59
CA GLY A 60 25.61 -16.83 -3.19
C GLY A 60 25.80 -15.32 -3.33
N SER A 61 24.98 -14.49 -2.68
CA SER A 61 25.21 -13.04 -2.59
C SER A 61 24.73 -12.45 -1.27
N ASP A 62 25.25 -11.27 -0.92
CA ASP A 62 24.75 -10.48 0.22
C ASP A 62 23.52 -9.63 -0.15
N ARG A 63 22.88 -9.90 -1.29
CA ARG A 63 21.70 -9.17 -1.75
C ARG A 63 20.44 -9.88 -1.29
N PHE A 64 19.44 -9.09 -0.95
CA PHE A 64 18.12 -9.61 -0.59
C PHE A 64 17.05 -8.85 -1.33
N TRP A 65 15.89 -9.47 -1.45
CA TRP A 65 14.73 -8.86 -2.05
C TRP A 65 13.53 -8.98 -1.10
N TYR A 66 12.54 -8.13 -1.30
CA TYR A 66 11.32 -8.17 -0.51
C TYR A 66 10.11 -7.75 -1.35
N GLU A 67 8.94 -8.22 -0.91
CA GLU A 67 7.65 -7.83 -1.44
C GLU A 67 7.08 -6.70 -0.58
N TRP A 68 6.49 -5.71 -1.24
CA TRP A 68 5.83 -4.60 -0.59
C TRP A 68 4.48 -4.35 -1.24
N GLU A 69 3.43 -4.44 -0.45
CA GLU A 69 2.07 -4.20 -0.88
C GLU A 69 1.62 -2.81 -0.41
N THR A 70 0.97 -2.09 -1.31
CA THR A 70 0.36 -0.78 -1.06
C THR A 70 -1.05 -0.76 -1.61
N SER A 71 -1.76 0.37 -1.44
CA SER A 71 -3.04 0.59 -2.09
C SER A 71 -3.01 0.50 -3.61
N ASN A 72 -1.82 0.68 -4.21
CA ASN A 72 -1.62 0.61 -5.66
C ASN A 72 -1.18 -0.79 -6.12
N GLY A 73 -1.18 -1.78 -5.23
CA GLY A 73 -0.79 -3.15 -5.53
C GLY A 73 0.60 -3.54 -5.03
N LYS A 74 1.15 -4.61 -5.62
CA LYS A 74 2.36 -5.28 -5.17
C LYS A 74 3.58 -4.79 -5.93
N SER A 75 4.66 -4.50 -5.19
CA SER A 75 5.96 -4.12 -5.73
C SER A 75 7.05 -4.99 -5.16
N PHE A 76 8.04 -5.29 -5.98
CA PHE A 76 9.16 -6.15 -5.60
C PHE A 76 10.44 -5.33 -5.66
N TYR A 77 11.18 -5.33 -4.56
CA TYR A 77 12.40 -4.54 -4.44
C TYR A 77 13.59 -5.46 -4.22
N LEU A 78 14.68 -5.18 -4.93
CA LEU A 78 16.01 -5.75 -4.72
C LEU A 78 16.86 -4.73 -3.97
N VAL A 79 17.56 -5.20 -2.95
CA VAL A 79 18.46 -4.39 -2.13
C VAL A 79 19.86 -4.98 -2.19
N ASP A 80 20.82 -4.12 -2.46
CA ASP A 80 22.24 -4.41 -2.31
C ASP A 80 22.78 -3.64 -1.10
N PRO A 81 23.04 -4.31 0.03
CA PRO A 81 23.57 -3.68 1.23
C PRO A 81 24.99 -3.12 1.04
N ALA A 82 25.82 -3.78 0.24
CA ALA A 82 27.20 -3.36 0.01
C ALA A 82 27.25 -2.04 -0.79
N GLN A 83 26.34 -1.88 -1.76
CA GLN A 83 26.19 -0.66 -2.54
C GLN A 83 25.20 0.35 -1.91
N SER A 84 24.49 -0.04 -0.84
CA SER A 84 23.40 0.75 -0.24
C SER A 84 22.34 1.19 -1.27
N THR A 85 22.04 0.32 -2.23
CA THR A 85 21.06 0.61 -3.29
C THR A 85 19.78 -0.19 -3.10
N LYS A 86 18.66 0.42 -3.50
CA LYS A 86 17.36 -0.22 -3.59
C LYS A 86 16.78 0.04 -4.97
N THR A 87 16.45 -1.02 -5.69
CA THR A 87 15.90 -0.96 -7.04
C THR A 87 14.66 -1.85 -7.15
N ALA A 88 13.76 -1.54 -8.08
CA ALA A 88 12.69 -2.46 -8.42
C ALA A 88 13.28 -3.70 -9.09
N VAL A 89 12.78 -4.89 -8.74
CA VAL A 89 13.24 -6.16 -9.34
C VAL A 89 12.96 -6.19 -10.84
N PHE A 90 11.79 -5.68 -11.24
CA PHE A 90 11.38 -5.57 -12.63
C PHE A 90 10.53 -4.32 -12.86
N ASP A 91 10.38 -3.96 -14.13
CA ASP A 91 9.42 -2.95 -14.58
C ASP A 91 8.04 -3.61 -14.67
N ASN A 92 7.14 -3.22 -13.77
CA ASN A 92 5.81 -3.80 -13.64
C ASN A 92 4.98 -3.66 -14.93
N ASP A 93 5.06 -2.53 -15.62
CA ASP A 93 4.27 -2.27 -16.83
C ASP A 93 4.78 -3.14 -17.99
N ARG A 94 6.10 -3.31 -18.07
CA ARG A 94 6.71 -4.20 -19.05
C ARG A 94 6.33 -5.66 -18.80
N ILE A 95 6.36 -6.12 -17.55
CA ILE A 95 5.94 -7.48 -17.21
C ILE A 95 4.46 -7.69 -17.49
N ALA A 96 3.59 -6.74 -17.16
CA ALA A 96 2.17 -6.81 -17.48
C ALA A 96 1.93 -7.01 -18.98
N ALA A 97 2.57 -6.20 -19.82
CA ALA A 97 2.45 -6.31 -21.27
C ALA A 97 2.92 -7.69 -21.80
N GLU A 98 4.02 -8.19 -21.26
CA GLU A 98 4.56 -9.51 -21.63
C GLU A 98 3.63 -10.66 -21.16
N LEU A 99 3.11 -10.58 -19.94
CA LEU A 99 2.16 -11.56 -19.43
C LEU A 99 0.86 -11.54 -20.23
N THR A 100 0.34 -10.38 -20.59
CA THR A 100 -0.85 -10.28 -21.45
C THR A 100 -0.61 -10.87 -22.82
N ARG A 101 0.59 -10.67 -23.38
CA ARG A 101 0.95 -11.29 -24.66
C ARG A 101 0.98 -12.82 -24.59
N LEU A 102 1.48 -13.39 -23.49
CA LEU A 102 1.64 -14.83 -23.32
C LEU A 102 0.33 -15.53 -22.90
N THR A 103 -0.35 -14.98 -21.89
CA THR A 103 -1.59 -15.54 -21.31
C THR A 103 -2.83 -15.16 -22.11
N LYS A 104 -2.75 -14.14 -22.98
CA LYS A 104 -3.88 -13.51 -23.69
C LYS A 104 -4.92 -12.86 -22.77
N ASP A 105 -4.62 -12.74 -21.48
CA ASP A 105 -5.46 -12.09 -20.48
C ASP A 105 -5.01 -10.64 -20.22
N PRO A 106 -5.94 -9.69 -20.00
CA PRO A 106 -5.59 -8.29 -19.76
C PRO A 106 -5.02 -8.12 -18.34
N TRP A 107 -3.72 -7.84 -18.25
CA TRP A 107 -3.02 -7.56 -16.99
C TRP A 107 -2.58 -6.11 -16.95
N ASP A 108 -2.65 -5.51 -15.76
CA ASP A 108 -2.10 -4.18 -15.49
C ASP A 108 -0.85 -4.29 -14.59
N GLY A 109 0.03 -3.29 -14.61
CA GLY A 109 1.27 -3.29 -13.81
C GLY A 109 1.05 -3.19 -12.29
N GLN A 110 -0.14 -2.82 -11.84
CA GLN A 110 -0.48 -2.69 -10.42
C GLN A 110 -0.94 -4.03 -9.83
N HIS A 111 -1.65 -4.84 -10.61
CA HIS A 111 -2.31 -6.07 -10.23
C HIS A 111 -1.74 -7.26 -11.01
N LEU A 112 -0.44 -7.50 -10.84
CA LEU A 112 0.25 -8.61 -11.46
C LEU A 112 -0.10 -9.95 -10.76
N PRO A 113 -0.50 -11.01 -11.49
CA PRO A 113 -0.87 -12.32 -10.95
C PRO A 113 0.36 -13.19 -10.63
N ILE A 114 1.42 -12.59 -10.08
CA ILE A 114 2.70 -13.26 -9.87
C ILE A 114 2.71 -13.93 -8.50
N ARG A 115 3.09 -15.22 -8.47
CA ARG A 115 3.24 -16.05 -7.28
C ARG A 115 4.60 -16.76 -7.29
N GLY A 116 4.98 -17.34 -6.15
CA GLY A 116 6.13 -18.26 -6.09
C GLY A 116 7.48 -17.67 -6.50
N ILE A 117 7.67 -16.35 -6.40
CA ILE A 117 8.90 -15.70 -6.86
C ILE A 117 10.12 -16.25 -6.10
N THR A 118 11.11 -16.73 -6.85
CA THR A 118 12.36 -17.29 -6.37
C THR A 118 13.51 -16.82 -7.26
N PHE A 119 14.63 -16.41 -6.68
CA PHE A 119 15.84 -16.12 -7.44
C PHE A 119 16.64 -17.40 -7.60
N ILE A 120 16.88 -17.84 -8.84
CA ILE A 120 17.77 -18.96 -9.16
C ILE A 120 19.22 -18.48 -9.09
N ASP A 121 19.47 -17.30 -9.69
CA ASP A 121 20.78 -16.67 -9.74
C ASP A 121 20.66 -15.18 -9.41
N GLN A 122 21.80 -14.50 -9.42
CA GLN A 122 21.93 -13.07 -9.26
C GLN A 122 21.12 -12.21 -10.25
N ASN A 123 20.77 -12.77 -11.41
CA ASN A 123 20.07 -12.08 -12.50
C ASN A 123 18.87 -12.87 -13.05
N THR A 124 18.61 -14.06 -12.50
CA THR A 124 17.58 -14.97 -13.01
C THR A 124 16.50 -15.12 -11.95
N LEU A 125 15.29 -14.64 -12.28
CA LEU A 125 14.10 -14.75 -11.45
C LEU A 125 13.16 -15.80 -12.05
N GLN A 126 12.68 -16.72 -11.22
CA GLN A 126 11.59 -17.61 -11.55
C GLN A 126 10.34 -17.18 -10.77
N PHE A 127 9.20 -17.26 -11.42
CA PHE A 127 7.92 -17.00 -10.79
C PHE A 127 6.81 -17.76 -11.53
N GLU A 128 5.69 -17.93 -10.84
CA GLU A 128 4.50 -18.61 -11.33
C GLU A 128 3.41 -17.59 -11.64
N VAL A 129 2.65 -17.84 -12.69
CA VAL A 129 1.49 -17.03 -13.09
C VAL A 129 0.32 -17.96 -13.33
N GLN A 130 -0.82 -17.62 -12.75
CA GLN A 130 -2.06 -18.35 -13.02
C GLN A 130 -2.68 -17.82 -14.32
N SER A 131 -2.87 -18.72 -15.30
CA SER A 131 -3.45 -18.41 -16.61
C SER A 131 -4.83 -19.05 -16.76
N SER A 132 -5.77 -18.36 -17.40
CA SER A 132 -7.08 -18.94 -17.75
C SER A 132 -6.95 -20.14 -18.72
N GLN A 133 -5.88 -20.19 -19.51
CA GLN A 133 -5.58 -21.30 -20.43
C GLN A 133 -5.25 -22.62 -19.73
N ASP A 134 -4.94 -22.61 -18.43
CA ASP A 134 -4.66 -23.82 -17.67
C ASP A 134 -5.95 -24.62 -17.34
N GLU A 135 -7.12 -23.97 -17.38
CA GLU A 135 -8.42 -24.59 -17.03
C GLU A 135 -9.02 -25.44 -18.17
N GLU A 136 -8.59 -25.28 -19.43
CA GLU A 136 -9.20 -25.95 -20.60
C GLU A 136 -8.69 -27.39 -20.85
N ARG A 137 -7.78 -27.95 -20.04
CA ARG A 137 -7.12 -29.25 -20.33
C ARG A 137 -7.77 -30.48 -19.70
N ASP A 138 -8.76 -30.35 -18.81
CA ASP A 138 -9.25 -31.48 -18.01
C ASP A 138 -10.53 -32.15 -18.54
N GLU A 139 -11.07 -31.76 -19.70
CA GLU A 139 -12.35 -32.32 -20.21
C GLU A 139 -12.24 -33.14 -21.52
N VAL A 140 -11.25 -34.03 -21.69
CA VAL A 140 -11.37 -35.11 -22.71
C VAL A 140 -10.67 -36.39 -22.25
N GLY A 141 -11.32 -37.17 -21.39
CA GLY A 141 -10.76 -38.44 -20.94
C GLY A 141 -11.72 -39.35 -20.17
N ASN A 142 -13.03 -39.27 -20.39
CA ASN A 142 -13.93 -40.32 -19.92
C ASN A 142 -15.04 -40.56 -20.95
N ARG A 143 -14.74 -41.39 -21.95
CA ARG A 143 -15.74 -41.95 -22.85
C ARG A 143 -15.50 -43.45 -22.99
N THR A 144 -16.19 -44.17 -22.11
CA THR A 144 -16.91 -45.43 -22.39
C THR A 144 -16.08 -46.65 -22.76
N GLU A 145 -15.77 -47.49 -21.77
CA GLU A 145 -15.72 -48.95 -21.92
C GLU A 145 -16.41 -49.60 -20.70
N GLU A 146 -17.74 -49.52 -20.69
CA GLU A 146 -18.58 -50.53 -20.04
C GLU A 146 -19.42 -51.18 -21.15
N GLU A 147 -18.94 -52.31 -21.67
CA GLU A 147 -19.81 -53.28 -22.35
C GLU A 147 -19.47 -54.64 -21.73
N GLN A 148 -20.29 -55.01 -20.75
CA GLN A 148 -20.46 -56.38 -20.27
C GLN A 148 -21.27 -57.13 -21.33
N ASP A 149 -20.73 -58.24 -21.84
CA ASP A 149 -21.47 -59.46 -22.19
C ASP A 149 -20.51 -60.65 -22.22
#